data_AF-A0A1Z8WNC2-F1
#
_entry.id   AF-A0A1Z8WNC2-F1
#
_cell.length_a   1.000
_cell.length_b   1.000
_cell.length_c   1.000
_cell.angle_alpha   90.00
_cell.angle_beta   90.00
_cell.angle_gamma   90.00
#
_symmetry.space_group_name_H-M   'P 1'
#
loop_
_entity.id
_entity.type
_entity.pdbx_description
1 polymer ?
#
loop_
_entity_poly.entity_id
_entity_poly.type
_entity_poly.pdbx_seq_one_letter_code
_entity_poly.pdbx_strand_id
1 'polypeptide(L)'
;MSIDPQKLSLRRNGFTLIELLVVIAIIAILASMLLPALAKAKSKAQQISCMNNYRQLQFCWHMYVDDNDGHLPPNASISGNSRGKWLATKQSWIQGNAWSDETDQYIRNGVLFKYNESTDIYLCPSDQSTVQDKGEIRRFRSVAMNMHMNHIPDPRDRSCWHKYTDIVNPAPSNAFVFIDEHEGSIDNARFTVTQRHQWQWIDFPSTRHDNGCVLSFADGHSELWKWVEPRTIQISKMSGWIQGQLGVPGKDRDLSRIYDAIPVIPIR
;
A
#
# COMPACT_ATOMS: atom_id res chain seq x y z
N MET A 1 53.26 -51.79 48.58
CA MET A 1 53.51 -51.32 47.20
C MET A 1 52.18 -50.82 46.66
N SER A 2 51.91 -49.52 46.78
CA SER A 2 50.64 -48.89 46.37
C SER A 2 50.94 -47.95 45.21
N ILE A 3 50.32 -48.20 44.07
CA ILE A 3 50.51 -47.45 42.82
C ILE A 3 49.62 -46.21 42.87
N ASP A 4 50.22 -45.04 42.75
CA ASP A 4 49.54 -43.73 42.70
C ASP A 4 49.03 -43.46 41.26
N PRO A 5 47.72 -43.23 41.03
CA PRO A 5 47.22 -42.93 39.71
C PRO A 5 47.53 -41.47 39.32
N GLN A 6 48.49 -41.29 38.42
CA GLN A 6 48.75 -39.99 37.78
C GLN A 6 47.49 -39.50 37.04
N LYS A 7 46.82 -38.48 37.59
CA LYS A 7 45.79 -37.71 36.89
C LYS A 7 46.45 -36.97 35.71
N LEU A 8 46.29 -37.47 34.48
CA LEU A 8 46.56 -36.70 33.28
C LEU A 8 45.59 -35.51 33.22
N SER A 9 46.04 -34.31 33.59
CA SER A 9 45.30 -33.08 33.32
C SER A 9 45.45 -32.76 31.84
N LEU A 10 44.42 -33.07 31.05
CA LEU A 10 44.30 -32.55 29.69
C LEU A 10 44.19 -31.03 29.79
N ARG A 11 45.29 -30.32 29.49
CA ARG A 11 45.27 -28.85 29.38
C ARG A 11 44.22 -28.49 28.34
N ARG A 12 43.13 -27.86 28.79
CA ARG A 12 42.19 -27.20 27.88
C ARG A 12 42.92 -26.01 27.25
N ASN A 13 43.28 -26.14 25.99
CA ASN A 13 43.77 -25.00 25.20
C ASN A 13 42.62 -23.99 25.10
N GLY A 14 42.78 -22.85 25.76
CA GLY A 14 41.87 -21.71 25.64
C GLY A 14 42.18 -20.91 24.38
N PHE A 15 41.15 -20.30 23.79
CA PHE A 15 41.31 -19.35 22.70
C PHE A 15 42.16 -18.15 23.15
N THR A 16 43.12 -17.76 22.32
CA THR A 16 43.86 -16.52 22.49
C THR A 16 43.00 -15.33 22.07
N LEU A 17 43.32 -14.14 22.60
CA LEU A 17 42.66 -12.89 22.22
C LEU A 17 42.76 -12.64 20.70
N ILE A 18 43.91 -12.96 20.10
CA ILE A 18 44.16 -12.77 18.67
C ILE A 18 43.25 -13.68 17.83
N GLU A 19 43.13 -14.96 18.19
CA GLU A 19 42.26 -15.90 17.47
C GLU A 19 40.79 -15.45 17.51
N LEU A 20 40.32 -14.96 18.65
CA LEU A 20 38.96 -14.41 18.77
C LEU A 20 38.78 -13.16 17.90
N LEU A 21 39.76 -12.25 17.90
CA LEU A 21 39.72 -11.01 17.10
C LEU A 21 39.69 -11.28 15.59
N VAL A 22 40.47 -12.26 15.11
CA VAL A 22 40.47 -12.64 13.69
C VAL A 22 39.11 -13.22 13.28
N VAL A 23 38.49 -14.05 14.12
CA VAL A 23 37.18 -14.64 13.84
C VAL A 23 36.10 -13.57 13.74
N ILE A 24 36.03 -12.64 14.70
CA ILE A 24 35.03 -11.56 14.64
C ILE A 24 35.29 -10.64 13.43
N ALA A 25 36.55 -10.41 13.05
CA ALA A 25 36.88 -9.61 11.87
C ALA A 25 36.39 -10.27 10.58
N ILE A 26 36.58 -11.58 10.44
CA ILE A 26 36.08 -12.34 9.29
C ILE A 26 34.54 -12.32 9.25
N ILE A 27 33.88 -12.55 10.39
CA ILE A 27 32.40 -12.47 10.49
C ILE A 27 31.91 -11.07 10.10
N ALA A 28 32.57 -10.01 10.56
CA ALA A 28 32.19 -8.64 10.24
C ALA A 28 32.33 -8.34 8.75
N ILE A 29 33.41 -8.79 8.10
CA ILE A 29 33.61 -8.63 6.65
C ILE A 29 32.49 -9.36 5.88
N LEU A 30 32.25 -10.64 6.21
CA LEU A 30 31.19 -11.42 5.56
C LEU A 30 29.81 -10.79 5.77
N ALA A 31 29.49 -10.36 6.98
CA ALA A 31 28.22 -9.70 7.29
C ALA A 31 28.05 -8.38 6.51
N SER A 32 29.11 -7.57 6.40
CA SER A 32 29.07 -6.30 5.67
C SER A 32 28.72 -6.45 4.17
N MET A 33 29.09 -7.58 3.56
CA MET A 33 28.73 -7.89 2.17
C MET A 33 27.33 -8.52 2.06
N LEU A 34 26.91 -9.29 3.07
CA LEU A 34 25.61 -9.98 3.08
C LEU A 34 24.43 -9.07 3.42
N LEU A 35 24.59 -8.13 4.36
CA LEU A 35 23.50 -7.26 4.83
C LEU A 35 22.87 -6.42 3.71
N PRO A 36 23.63 -5.77 2.79
CA PRO A 36 23.05 -5.03 1.68
C PRO A 36 22.28 -5.93 0.71
N ALA A 37 22.77 -7.14 0.45
CA ALA A 37 22.12 -8.10 -0.44
C ALA A 37 20.81 -8.61 0.18
N LEU A 38 20.83 -8.96 1.47
CA LEU A 38 19.64 -9.41 2.20
C LEU A 38 18.58 -8.30 2.32
N ALA A 39 19.00 -7.04 2.56
CA ALA A 39 18.08 -5.91 2.59
C ALA A 39 17.37 -5.71 1.24
N LYS A 40 18.12 -5.79 0.12
CA LYS A 40 17.54 -5.74 -1.24
C LYS A 40 16.59 -6.91 -1.50
N ALA A 41 16.98 -8.12 -1.12
CA ALA A 41 16.15 -9.32 -1.27
C ALA A 41 14.84 -9.20 -0.47
N LYS A 42 14.90 -8.75 0.78
CA LYS A 42 13.72 -8.50 1.63
C LYS A 42 12.80 -7.45 1.00
N SER A 43 13.35 -6.34 0.52
CA SER A 43 12.57 -5.29 -0.15
C SER A 43 11.85 -5.81 -1.40
N LYS A 44 12.53 -6.63 -2.20
CA LYS A 44 11.91 -7.29 -3.37
C LYS A 44 10.84 -8.31 -2.99
N ALA A 45 11.06 -9.11 -1.95
CA ALA A 45 10.04 -10.02 -1.44
C ALA A 45 8.79 -9.28 -0.96
N GLN A 46 8.96 -8.17 -0.24
CA GLN A 46 7.85 -7.30 0.16
C GLN A 46 7.13 -6.69 -1.03
N GLN A 47 7.84 -6.27 -2.08
CA GLN A 47 7.25 -5.78 -3.33
C GLN A 47 6.37 -6.86 -3.98
N ILE A 48 6.87 -8.09 -4.11
CA ILE A 48 6.12 -9.21 -4.71
C ILE A 48 4.89 -9.56 -3.86
N SER A 49 5.04 -9.61 -2.54
CA SER A 49 3.95 -9.86 -1.61
C SER A 49 2.87 -8.77 -1.71
N CYS A 50 3.27 -7.49 -1.79
CA CYS A 50 2.34 -6.38 -2.00
C CYS A 50 1.55 -6.53 -3.31
N MET A 51 2.22 -6.78 -4.44
CA MET A 51 1.51 -7.04 -5.71
C MET A 51 0.55 -8.24 -5.62
N ASN A 52 0.93 -9.31 -4.91
CA ASN A 52 0.06 -10.46 -4.70
C ASN A 52 -1.16 -10.14 -3.82
N ASN A 53 -1.01 -9.29 -2.81
CA ASN A 53 -2.12 -8.79 -2.00
C ASN A 53 -3.13 -8.01 -2.87
N TYR A 54 -2.64 -7.16 -3.77
CA TYR A 54 -3.48 -6.40 -4.69
C TYR A 54 -4.21 -7.29 -5.70
N ARG A 55 -3.57 -8.34 -6.20
CA ARG A 55 -4.25 -9.35 -7.03
C ARG A 55 -5.37 -10.06 -6.26
N GLN A 56 -5.13 -10.43 -4.99
CA GLN A 56 -6.15 -11.03 -4.14
C GLN A 56 -7.34 -10.08 -3.90
N LEU A 57 -7.09 -8.81 -3.61
CA LEU A 57 -8.16 -7.81 -3.52
C LEU A 57 -8.90 -7.62 -4.84
N GLN A 58 -8.18 -7.63 -5.96
CA GLN A 58 -8.77 -7.53 -7.29
C GLN A 58 -9.67 -8.73 -7.61
N PHE A 59 -9.30 -9.94 -7.19
CA PHE A 59 -10.19 -11.10 -7.28
C PHE A 59 -11.47 -10.90 -6.47
N CYS A 60 -11.39 -10.39 -5.23
CA CYS A 60 -12.59 -10.07 -4.44
C CYS A 60 -13.49 -9.04 -5.14
N TRP A 61 -12.88 -8.04 -5.78
CA TRP A 61 -13.59 -7.02 -6.53
C TRP A 61 -14.33 -7.60 -7.74
N HIS A 62 -13.71 -8.50 -8.52
CA HIS A 62 -14.38 -9.20 -9.61
C HIS A 62 -15.49 -10.13 -9.14
N MET A 63 -15.28 -10.89 -8.06
CA MET A 63 -16.34 -11.76 -7.51
C MET A 63 -17.53 -10.95 -7.02
N TYR A 64 -17.31 -9.74 -6.46
CA TYR A 64 -18.41 -8.82 -6.17
C TYR A 64 -19.14 -8.41 -7.45
N VAL A 65 -18.42 -7.99 -8.49
CA VAL A 65 -19.02 -7.58 -9.77
C VAL A 65 -19.90 -8.69 -10.34
N ASP A 66 -19.41 -9.93 -10.34
CA ASP A 66 -20.13 -11.10 -10.85
C ASP A 66 -21.40 -11.39 -10.04
N ASP A 67 -21.34 -11.31 -8.70
CA ASP A 67 -22.47 -11.54 -7.80
C ASP A 67 -23.52 -10.41 -7.79
N ASN A 68 -23.18 -9.21 -8.29
CA ASN A 68 -24.00 -8.01 -8.18
C ASN A 68 -24.40 -7.44 -9.57
N ASP A 69 -24.72 -8.30 -10.53
CA ASP A 69 -25.21 -7.92 -11.88
C ASP A 69 -24.28 -6.94 -12.62
N GLY A 70 -22.97 -7.12 -12.43
CA GLY A 70 -21.93 -6.31 -13.04
C GLY A 70 -21.67 -4.97 -12.34
N HIS A 71 -22.35 -4.66 -11.23
CA HIS A 71 -22.12 -3.42 -10.49
C HIS A 71 -20.80 -3.45 -9.72
N LEU A 72 -20.10 -2.32 -9.73
CA LEU A 72 -18.88 -2.16 -8.97
C LEU A 72 -19.21 -2.04 -7.46
N PRO A 73 -18.32 -2.50 -6.56
CA PRO A 73 -18.45 -2.27 -5.13
C PRO A 73 -18.59 -0.77 -4.82
N PRO A 74 -19.51 -0.36 -3.93
CA PRO A 74 -19.61 1.05 -3.55
C PRO A 74 -18.31 1.55 -2.91
N ASN A 75 -17.91 2.78 -3.21
CA ASN A 75 -16.74 3.47 -2.64
C ASN A 75 -17.15 4.79 -1.97
N ALA A 76 -18.25 4.74 -1.23
CA ALA A 76 -18.90 5.89 -0.66
C ALA A 76 -18.27 6.31 0.67
N SER A 77 -17.91 7.59 0.76
CA SER A 77 -17.33 8.23 1.95
C SER A 77 -18.09 9.50 2.31
N ILE A 78 -18.12 9.81 3.61
CA ILE A 78 -18.69 11.03 4.20
C ILE A 78 -17.57 12.06 4.32
N SER A 79 -17.88 13.31 3.94
CA SER A 79 -16.94 14.41 4.03
C SER A 79 -16.67 14.87 5.46
N GLY A 80 -15.40 15.07 5.78
CA GLY A 80 -14.93 15.61 7.05
C GLY A 80 -14.28 16.98 6.93
N ASN A 81 -14.25 17.74 8.01
CA ASN A 81 -13.47 18.99 8.13
C ASN A 81 -12.05 18.77 8.70
N SER A 82 -11.67 17.51 8.91
CA SER A 82 -10.37 17.07 9.42
C SER A 82 -10.14 15.61 9.04
N ARG A 83 -8.87 15.18 9.05
CA ARG A 83 -8.45 13.83 8.65
C ARG A 83 -9.29 12.72 9.29
N GLY A 84 -9.50 12.77 10.61
CA GLY A 84 -10.29 11.78 11.35
C GLY A 84 -11.81 11.87 11.19
N LYS A 85 -12.32 12.80 10.37
CA LYS A 85 -13.76 12.97 10.10
C LYS A 85 -14.17 12.51 8.71
N TRP A 86 -13.21 12.20 7.84
CA TRP A 86 -13.49 11.46 6.60
C TRP A 86 -13.80 10.01 6.95
N LEU A 87 -14.96 9.51 6.54
CA LEU A 87 -15.41 8.17 6.97
C LEU A 87 -16.01 7.40 5.80
N ALA A 88 -15.50 6.20 5.55
CA ALA A 88 -16.15 5.30 4.61
C ALA A 88 -17.47 4.78 5.18
N THR A 89 -18.51 4.81 4.35
CA THR A 89 -19.89 4.46 4.75
C THR A 89 -20.06 2.96 4.95
N LYS A 90 -21.18 2.55 5.57
CA LYS A 90 -21.48 1.14 5.83
C LYS A 90 -21.62 0.29 4.56
N GLN A 91 -22.00 0.90 3.44
CA GLN A 91 -22.20 0.23 2.16
C GLN A 91 -20.91 0.12 1.33
N SER A 92 -19.83 0.78 1.77
CA SER A 92 -18.58 0.83 1.02
C SER A 92 -17.82 -0.50 1.05
N TRP A 93 -16.93 -0.70 0.08
CA TRP A 93 -16.03 -1.85 -0.03
C TRP A 93 -15.21 -2.08 1.23
N ILE A 94 -14.93 -1.00 1.96
CA ILE A 94 -14.36 -0.97 3.30
C ILE A 94 -15.00 0.16 4.11
N GLN A 95 -15.08 0.02 5.44
CA GLN A 95 -15.66 1.02 6.34
C GLN A 95 -14.58 1.82 7.09
N GLY A 96 -15.00 2.82 7.86
CA GLY A 96 -14.14 3.48 8.85
C GLY A 96 -13.13 4.49 8.27
N ASN A 97 -12.02 4.66 8.98
CA ASN A 97 -10.94 5.58 8.66
C ASN A 97 -9.57 4.99 9.07
N ALA A 98 -8.72 4.69 8.09
CA ALA A 98 -7.40 4.07 8.29
C ALA A 98 -6.51 4.83 9.26
N TRP A 99 -6.63 6.16 9.33
CA TRP A 99 -5.82 6.96 10.23
C TRP A 99 -6.25 6.81 11.69
N SER A 100 -7.54 6.58 11.99
CA SER A 100 -8.05 6.52 13.36
C SER A 100 -8.51 5.14 13.84
N ASP A 101 -8.67 4.17 12.94
CA ASP A 101 -9.21 2.85 13.28
C ASP A 101 -8.21 2.02 14.09
N GLU A 102 -8.55 1.72 15.34
CA GLU A 102 -7.73 0.95 16.29
C GLU A 102 -7.94 -0.58 16.17
N THR A 103 -8.82 -1.03 15.28
CA THR A 103 -9.12 -2.45 15.04
C THR A 103 -9.32 -2.73 13.55
N ASP A 104 -9.22 -4.00 13.16
CA ASP A 104 -9.50 -4.47 11.81
C ASP A 104 -11.00 -4.66 11.51
N GLN A 105 -11.89 -4.39 12.48
CA GLN A 105 -13.34 -4.63 12.33
C GLN A 105 -13.94 -3.90 11.12
N TYR A 106 -13.42 -2.72 10.79
CA TYR A 106 -13.90 -1.94 9.64
C TYR A 106 -13.49 -2.54 8.29
N ILE A 107 -12.40 -3.30 8.24
CA ILE A 107 -12.06 -4.16 7.09
C ILE A 107 -13.07 -5.30 7.02
N ARG A 108 -13.29 -6.00 8.14
CA ARG A 108 -14.17 -7.17 8.23
C ARG A 108 -15.62 -6.88 7.84
N ASN A 109 -16.08 -5.65 8.10
CA ASN A 109 -17.42 -5.21 7.76
C ASN A 109 -17.58 -4.75 6.30
N GLY A 110 -16.48 -4.64 5.53
CA GLY A 110 -16.50 -4.22 4.13
C GLY A 110 -17.15 -5.27 3.22
N VAL A 111 -17.83 -4.82 2.16
CA VAL A 111 -18.59 -5.74 1.28
C VAL A 111 -17.70 -6.73 0.51
N LEU A 112 -16.41 -6.45 0.41
CA LEU A 112 -15.44 -7.35 -0.23
C LEU A 112 -14.89 -8.44 0.70
N PHE A 113 -15.03 -8.30 2.02
CA PHE A 113 -14.35 -9.18 2.98
C PHE A 113 -14.85 -10.63 2.90
N LYS A 114 -16.13 -10.85 2.58
CA LYS A 114 -16.73 -12.19 2.42
C LYS A 114 -16.09 -13.04 1.31
N TYR A 115 -15.34 -12.41 0.41
CA TYR A 115 -14.68 -13.07 -0.71
C TYR A 115 -13.25 -13.53 -0.38
N ASN A 116 -12.61 -12.89 0.60
CA ASN A 116 -11.35 -13.30 1.18
C ASN A 116 -11.24 -12.68 2.59
N GLU A 117 -11.32 -13.55 3.60
CA GLU A 117 -11.37 -13.13 5.01
C GLU A 117 -9.97 -12.81 5.60
N SER A 118 -8.93 -12.73 4.76
CA SER A 118 -7.61 -12.29 5.18
C SER A 118 -7.54 -10.77 5.25
N THR A 119 -7.26 -10.22 6.44
CA THR A 119 -7.02 -8.78 6.60
C THR A 119 -5.66 -8.34 6.05
N ASP A 120 -4.71 -9.27 5.91
CA ASP A 120 -3.33 -8.97 5.48
C ASP A 120 -3.27 -8.44 4.04
N ILE A 121 -4.27 -8.75 3.20
CA ILE A 121 -4.31 -8.26 1.81
C ILE A 121 -4.59 -6.75 1.71
N TYR A 122 -5.06 -6.11 2.79
CA TYR A 122 -5.36 -4.68 2.85
C TYR A 122 -4.16 -3.82 3.30
N LEU A 123 -3.05 -4.44 3.71
CA LEU A 123 -1.87 -3.74 4.21
C LEU A 123 -0.64 -4.08 3.37
N CYS A 124 0.06 -3.05 2.92
CA CYS A 124 1.38 -3.21 2.33
C CYS A 124 2.35 -3.77 3.39
N PRO A 125 3.09 -4.86 3.11
CA PRO A 125 4.02 -5.45 4.08
C PRO A 125 5.20 -4.53 4.44
N SER A 126 5.47 -3.51 3.63
CA SER A 126 6.46 -2.46 3.91
C SER A 126 5.90 -1.28 4.71
N ASP A 127 4.59 -1.17 4.90
CA ASP A 127 3.98 -0.08 5.67
C ASP A 127 4.29 -0.25 7.17
N GLN A 128 4.86 0.79 7.78
CA GLN A 128 5.20 0.85 9.21
C GLN A 128 4.41 1.94 9.95
N SER A 129 3.39 2.52 9.31
CA SER A 129 2.57 3.58 9.86
C SER A 129 1.70 3.07 11.01
N THR A 130 1.33 4.01 11.87
CA THR A 130 0.50 3.76 13.03
C THR A 130 -0.78 4.57 12.99
N VAL A 131 -1.77 4.11 13.72
CA VAL A 131 -2.99 4.86 14.02
C VAL A 131 -2.60 6.19 14.66
N GLN A 132 -3.18 7.28 14.16
CA GLN A 132 -2.95 8.66 14.57
C GLN A 132 -1.48 9.12 14.55
N ASP A 133 -0.61 8.37 13.86
CA ASP A 133 0.83 8.63 13.77
C ASP A 133 1.52 8.68 15.16
N LYS A 134 0.98 7.96 16.16
CA LYS A 134 1.45 7.96 17.56
C LYS A 134 2.57 6.96 17.88
N GLY A 135 2.86 6.01 17.00
CA GLY A 135 3.86 4.96 17.25
C GLY A 135 3.38 3.79 18.12
N GLU A 136 2.08 3.72 18.43
CA GLU A 136 1.52 2.74 19.38
C GLU A 136 0.90 1.53 18.66
N ILE A 137 -0.11 1.77 17.83
CA ILE A 137 -0.87 0.71 17.14
C ILE A 137 -0.55 0.76 15.65
N ARG A 138 -0.01 -0.32 15.07
CA ARG A 138 0.22 -0.41 13.62
C ARG A 138 -1.11 -0.30 12.88
N ARG A 139 -1.14 0.44 11.79
CA ARG A 139 -2.33 0.59 10.96
C ARG A 139 -2.73 -0.74 10.31
N PHE A 140 -4.02 -0.97 10.16
CA PHE A 140 -4.57 -2.23 9.61
C PHE A 140 -4.68 -2.24 8.08
N ARG A 141 -4.55 -1.08 7.43
CA ARG A 141 -4.56 -0.98 5.96
C ARG A 141 -3.73 0.18 5.43
N SER A 142 -3.31 0.04 4.18
CA SER A 142 -2.65 1.09 3.39
C SER A 142 -3.26 1.26 2.00
N VAL A 143 -4.25 0.44 1.64
CA VAL A 143 -4.94 0.48 0.36
C VAL A 143 -6.12 1.46 0.37
N ALA A 144 -6.29 2.14 -0.76
CA ALA A 144 -7.48 2.91 -1.10
C ALA A 144 -7.97 2.51 -2.51
N MET A 145 -9.25 2.73 -2.79
CA MET A 145 -9.84 2.48 -4.10
C MET A 145 -10.04 3.80 -4.85
N ASN A 146 -9.68 3.82 -6.13
CA ASN A 146 -9.92 4.94 -7.04
C ASN A 146 -11.35 5.49 -6.88
N MET A 147 -11.48 6.80 -6.69
CA MET A 147 -12.80 7.44 -6.59
C MET A 147 -13.69 7.22 -7.82
N HIS A 148 -13.11 6.97 -8.99
CA HIS A 148 -13.92 6.70 -10.16
C HIS A 148 -14.53 5.29 -10.16
N MET A 149 -14.24 4.45 -9.16
CA MET A 149 -14.91 3.18 -8.91
C MET A 149 -16.09 3.39 -7.96
N ASN A 150 -17.25 3.79 -8.51
CA ASN A 150 -18.56 3.83 -7.81
C ASN A 150 -18.58 4.57 -6.46
N HIS A 151 -17.97 5.76 -6.40
CA HIS A 151 -17.88 6.51 -5.15
C HIS A 151 -19.16 7.25 -4.74
N ILE A 152 -20.01 7.56 -5.72
CA ILE A 152 -21.40 7.95 -5.51
C ILE A 152 -22.22 6.78 -6.06
N PRO A 153 -22.73 5.87 -5.22
CA PRO A 153 -23.48 4.70 -5.66
C PRO A 153 -24.92 5.08 -6.06
N ASP A 154 -25.05 6.04 -6.96
CA ASP A 154 -26.29 6.45 -7.64
C ASP A 154 -26.07 6.22 -9.14
N PRO A 155 -26.81 5.30 -9.80
CA PRO A 155 -26.66 5.02 -11.23
C PRO A 155 -26.87 6.22 -12.16
N ARG A 156 -27.36 7.35 -11.66
CA ARG A 156 -27.54 8.60 -12.41
C ARG A 156 -26.30 9.51 -12.34
N ASP A 157 -25.38 9.25 -11.42
CA ASP A 157 -24.13 9.99 -11.34
C ASP A 157 -23.30 9.76 -12.61
N ARG A 158 -22.49 10.75 -12.98
CA ARG A 158 -21.60 10.67 -14.15
C ARG A 158 -20.17 11.03 -13.82
N SER A 159 -19.84 11.04 -12.53
CA SER A 159 -18.50 11.33 -12.02
C SER A 159 -17.67 10.08 -11.75
N CYS A 160 -18.29 8.89 -11.78
CA CYS A 160 -17.64 7.60 -11.59
C CYS A 160 -18.32 6.49 -12.42
N TRP A 161 -17.61 5.39 -12.62
CA TRP A 161 -18.16 4.17 -13.21
C TRP A 161 -19.04 3.45 -12.16
N HIS A 162 -20.14 2.84 -12.62
CA HIS A 162 -21.05 2.10 -11.74
C HIS A 162 -21.08 0.60 -12.05
N LYS A 163 -20.78 0.24 -13.29
CA LYS A 163 -20.64 -1.14 -13.75
C LYS A 163 -19.27 -1.40 -14.37
N TYR A 164 -18.87 -2.65 -14.36
CA TYR A 164 -17.65 -3.10 -15.03
C TYR A 164 -17.62 -2.73 -16.51
N THR A 165 -18.76 -2.88 -17.18
CA THR A 165 -18.93 -2.57 -18.60
C THR A 165 -18.79 -1.09 -18.94
N ASP A 166 -18.83 -0.20 -17.94
CA ASP A 166 -18.65 1.24 -18.14
C ASP A 166 -17.16 1.60 -18.32
N ILE A 167 -16.25 0.71 -17.91
CA ILE A 167 -14.81 0.89 -17.95
C ILE A 167 -14.29 0.64 -19.37
N VAL A 168 -14.55 1.59 -20.26
CA VAL A 168 -14.16 1.53 -21.67
C VAL A 168 -12.96 2.43 -21.98
N ASN A 169 -12.91 3.62 -21.36
CA ASN A 169 -11.84 4.59 -21.54
C ASN A 169 -11.42 5.24 -20.20
N PRO A 170 -10.20 4.95 -19.71
CA PRO A 170 -9.20 4.05 -20.29
C PRO A 170 -9.69 2.59 -20.33
N ALA A 171 -9.07 1.76 -21.18
CA ALA A 171 -9.37 0.33 -21.24
C ALA A 171 -9.19 -0.32 -19.87
N PRO A 172 -9.86 -1.46 -19.55
CA PRO A 172 -9.77 -2.08 -18.24
C PRO A 172 -8.35 -2.36 -17.75
N SER A 173 -7.41 -2.69 -18.65
CA SER A 173 -5.99 -2.89 -18.33
C SER A 173 -5.25 -1.61 -17.95
N ASN A 174 -5.82 -0.44 -18.21
CA ASN A 174 -5.23 0.86 -17.89
C ASN A 174 -6.03 1.59 -16.80
N ALA A 175 -7.26 1.18 -16.50
CA ALA A 175 -8.09 1.75 -15.45
C ALA A 175 -7.69 1.19 -14.08
N PHE A 176 -7.04 2.00 -13.23
CA PHE A 176 -6.63 1.50 -11.92
C PHE A 176 -7.81 1.42 -10.94
N VAL A 177 -7.82 0.38 -10.11
CA VAL A 177 -8.87 0.11 -9.10
C VAL A 177 -8.35 0.39 -7.70
N PHE A 178 -7.37 -0.38 -7.22
CA PHE A 178 -6.75 -0.19 -5.92
C PHE A 178 -5.38 0.45 -6.05
N ILE A 179 -5.00 1.24 -5.05
CA ILE A 179 -3.69 1.89 -4.97
C ILE A 179 -3.17 1.90 -3.53
N ASP A 180 -1.85 1.70 -3.37
CA ASP A 180 -1.18 1.83 -2.07
C ASP A 180 -0.97 3.30 -1.75
N GLU A 181 -1.71 3.81 -0.78
CA GLU A 181 -1.76 5.22 -0.45
C GLU A 181 -0.68 5.57 0.61
N HIS A 182 -0.19 6.81 0.52
CA HIS A 182 0.80 7.33 1.45
C HIS A 182 0.23 7.43 2.86
N GLU A 183 1.05 7.10 3.86
CA GLU A 183 0.63 7.10 5.26
C GLU A 183 0.21 8.49 5.77
N GLY A 184 0.70 9.56 5.15
CA GLY A 184 0.32 10.94 5.42
C GLY A 184 -0.89 11.44 4.62
N SER A 185 -1.42 10.64 3.70
CA SER A 185 -2.61 10.97 2.90
C SER A 185 -3.81 10.16 3.36
N ILE A 186 -3.63 8.83 3.49
CA ILE A 186 -4.74 7.89 3.68
C ILE A 186 -5.59 8.23 4.91
N ASP A 187 -6.90 8.28 4.68
CA ASP A 187 -7.91 8.38 5.72
C ASP A 187 -9.10 7.44 5.43
N ASN A 188 -9.93 7.72 4.42
CA ASN A 188 -11.13 6.97 4.11
C ASN A 188 -10.88 5.85 3.09
N ALA A 189 -11.93 5.31 2.48
CA ALA A 189 -11.87 4.19 1.54
C ALA A 189 -11.38 4.58 0.14
N ARG A 190 -11.36 5.88 -0.16
CA ARG A 190 -11.23 6.44 -1.51
C ARG A 190 -9.87 7.06 -1.71
N PHE A 191 -9.29 6.81 -2.88
CA PHE A 191 -8.20 7.59 -3.45
C PHE A 191 -8.77 8.60 -4.44
N THR A 192 -8.76 9.86 -4.05
CA THR A 192 -9.35 11.02 -4.72
C THR A 192 -8.34 11.60 -5.69
N VAL A 193 -8.74 11.70 -6.96
CA VAL A 193 -7.89 12.19 -8.04
C VAL A 193 -8.57 13.36 -8.71
N THR A 194 -7.83 14.43 -9.01
CA THR A 194 -8.38 15.52 -9.80
C THR A 194 -8.52 15.15 -11.27
N GLN A 195 -9.23 15.97 -12.05
CA GLN A 195 -9.16 15.86 -13.51
C GLN A 195 -7.89 16.54 -14.03
N ARG A 196 -7.37 16.06 -15.17
CA ARG A 196 -6.06 16.46 -15.73
C ARG A 196 -5.79 17.97 -15.77
N HIS A 197 -6.81 18.80 -15.98
CA HIS A 197 -6.66 20.25 -16.06
C HIS A 197 -6.32 20.93 -14.72
N GLN A 198 -6.51 20.25 -13.58
CA GLN A 198 -6.29 20.81 -12.25
C GLN A 198 -4.86 20.61 -11.74
N TRP A 199 -4.15 19.57 -12.20
CA TRP A 199 -2.75 19.28 -11.81
C TRP A 199 -2.52 19.30 -10.30
N GLN A 200 -3.32 18.53 -9.55
CA GLN A 200 -3.25 18.45 -8.10
C GLN A 200 -3.39 17.00 -7.60
N TRP A 201 -2.55 16.62 -6.65
CA TRP A 201 -2.72 15.45 -5.80
C TRP A 201 -3.72 15.80 -4.70
N ILE A 202 -4.96 15.29 -4.76
CA ILE A 202 -5.83 15.35 -3.57
C ILE A 202 -5.33 14.31 -2.59
N ASP A 203 -5.45 13.03 -2.95
CA ASP A 203 -4.77 11.95 -2.25
C ASP A 203 -3.40 11.70 -2.89
N PHE A 204 -2.46 11.18 -2.08
CA PHE A 204 -1.06 11.05 -2.46
C PHE A 204 -0.62 9.58 -2.42
N PRO A 205 -0.01 9.06 -3.51
CA PRO A 205 0.37 7.66 -3.57
C PRO A 205 1.55 7.37 -2.62
N SER A 206 1.66 6.13 -2.17
CA SER A 206 2.82 5.68 -1.39
C SER A 206 4.11 5.83 -2.20
N THR A 207 5.24 5.97 -1.49
CA THR A 207 6.59 5.94 -2.09
C THR A 207 7.42 4.76 -1.57
N ARG A 208 6.73 3.69 -1.18
CA ARG A 208 7.32 2.44 -0.67
C ARG A 208 8.03 1.67 -1.79
N HIS A 209 8.62 0.53 -1.48
CA HIS A 209 9.25 -0.32 -2.52
C HIS A 209 10.26 0.44 -3.42
N ASP A 210 11.11 1.28 -2.80
CA ASP A 210 12.15 2.07 -3.47
C ASP A 210 11.53 3.17 -4.38
N ASN A 211 10.79 4.11 -3.81
CA ASN A 211 10.09 5.20 -4.53
C ASN A 211 9.05 4.67 -5.54
N GLY A 212 8.26 3.69 -5.13
CA GLY A 212 7.18 3.15 -5.94
C GLY A 212 5.88 2.97 -5.17
N CYS A 213 4.88 2.50 -5.89
CA CYS A 213 3.53 2.29 -5.41
C CYS A 213 2.94 1.11 -6.18
N VAL A 214 2.22 0.24 -5.48
CA VAL A 214 1.50 -0.87 -6.13
C VAL A 214 0.09 -0.41 -6.47
N LEU A 215 -0.34 -0.74 -7.68
CA LEU A 215 -1.70 -0.53 -8.17
C LEU A 215 -2.28 -1.84 -8.70
N SER A 216 -3.60 -1.99 -8.66
CA SER A 216 -4.34 -2.98 -9.43
C SER A 216 -5.14 -2.31 -10.54
N PHE A 217 -5.49 -3.08 -11.56
CA PHE A 217 -6.24 -2.62 -12.74
C PHE A 217 -7.50 -3.44 -12.93
N ALA A 218 -8.48 -2.85 -13.61
CA ALA A 218 -9.80 -3.42 -13.78
C ALA A 218 -9.83 -4.73 -14.59
N ASP A 219 -8.77 -5.11 -15.30
CA ASP A 219 -8.67 -6.42 -15.95
C ASP A 219 -8.18 -7.55 -15.03
N GLY A 220 -7.81 -7.25 -13.78
CA GLY A 220 -7.36 -8.25 -12.81
C GLY A 220 -5.88 -8.16 -12.44
N HIS A 221 -5.04 -7.48 -13.22
CA HIS A 221 -3.60 -7.47 -12.95
C HIS A 221 -3.19 -6.40 -11.93
N SER A 222 -1.94 -6.48 -11.50
CA SER A 222 -1.32 -5.52 -10.57
C SER A 222 0.10 -5.20 -11.03
N GLU A 223 0.54 -3.97 -10.81
CA GLU A 223 1.86 -3.49 -11.17
C GLU A 223 2.51 -2.68 -10.05
N LEU A 224 3.84 -2.62 -10.06
CA LEU A 224 4.57 -1.60 -9.33
C LEU A 224 4.88 -0.43 -10.26
N TRP A 225 4.40 0.76 -9.92
CA TRP A 225 4.81 2.01 -10.55
C TRP A 225 5.95 2.65 -9.78
N LYS A 226 6.93 3.20 -10.50
CA LYS A 226 8.05 3.96 -9.93
C LYS A 226 7.83 5.44 -10.19
N TRP A 227 8.00 6.24 -9.14
CA TRP A 227 7.87 7.68 -9.20
C TRP A 227 9.18 8.32 -9.62
N VAL A 228 9.11 9.20 -10.62
CA VAL A 228 10.29 9.80 -11.26
C VAL A 228 10.38 11.31 -11.05
N GLU A 229 9.30 11.95 -10.59
CA GLU A 229 9.30 13.39 -10.36
C GLU A 229 9.96 13.72 -9.02
N PRO A 230 10.98 14.62 -9.01
CA PRO A 230 11.59 15.08 -7.76
C PRO A 230 10.57 15.67 -6.78
N ARG A 231 9.52 16.31 -7.32
CA ARG A 231 8.45 16.90 -6.52
C ARG A 231 7.63 15.84 -5.79
N THR A 232 7.32 14.71 -6.42
CA THR A 232 6.65 13.57 -5.76
C THR A 232 7.47 13.08 -4.57
N ILE A 233 8.79 12.95 -4.75
CA ILE A 233 9.71 12.51 -3.68
C ILE A 233 9.90 13.57 -2.58
N GLN A 234 9.74 14.86 -2.90
CA GLN A 234 9.77 15.93 -1.90
C GLN A 234 8.50 15.93 -1.06
N ILE A 235 7.33 15.81 -1.71
CA ILE A 235 6.03 15.74 -1.04
C ILE A 235 5.98 14.53 -0.09
N SER A 236 6.47 13.37 -0.50
CA SER A 236 6.43 12.16 0.32
C SER A 236 7.23 12.25 1.62
N LYS A 237 8.16 13.22 1.72
CA LYS A 237 8.97 13.47 2.92
C LYS A 237 8.35 14.50 3.85
N MET A 238 7.24 15.12 3.47
CA MET A 238 6.53 16.07 4.32
C MET A 238 5.90 15.34 5.51
N SER A 239 5.88 15.99 6.66
CA SER A 239 5.22 15.49 7.86
C SER A 239 3.75 15.92 7.92
N GLY A 240 2.94 15.13 8.60
CA GLY A 240 1.52 15.44 8.83
C GLY A 240 0.61 15.01 7.69
N TRP A 241 -0.54 15.68 7.59
CA TRP A 241 -1.55 15.38 6.57
C TRP A 241 -1.18 16.10 5.27
N ILE A 242 -0.85 15.32 4.23
CA ILE A 242 -0.26 15.81 2.99
C ILE A 242 -1.23 15.83 1.81
N GLN A 243 -2.54 15.80 2.04
CA GLN A 243 -3.50 15.92 0.94
C GLN A 243 -3.42 17.31 0.27
N GLY A 244 -3.90 17.40 -0.97
CA GLY A 244 -4.11 18.67 -1.69
C GLY A 244 -2.84 19.30 -2.27
N GLN A 245 -1.77 18.53 -2.48
CA GLN A 245 -0.50 19.05 -3.01
C GLN A 245 -0.60 19.39 -4.49
N LEU A 246 -0.08 20.56 -4.85
CA LEU A 246 -0.03 20.97 -6.25
C LEU A 246 1.00 20.12 -7.02
N GLY A 247 0.67 19.70 -8.23
CA GLY A 247 1.60 19.18 -9.22
C GLY A 247 2.21 20.29 -10.08
N VAL A 248 2.93 19.92 -11.13
CA VAL A 248 3.46 20.87 -12.13
C VAL A 248 2.73 20.70 -13.46
N PRO A 249 1.88 21.68 -13.87
CA PRO A 249 1.12 21.58 -15.11
C PRO A 249 1.96 21.25 -16.34
N GLY A 250 1.58 20.18 -17.03
CA GLY A 250 2.20 19.74 -18.28
C GLY A 250 3.61 19.14 -18.16
N LYS A 251 4.17 19.05 -16.94
CA LYS A 251 5.53 18.55 -16.71
C LYS A 251 5.59 17.41 -15.69
N ASP A 252 4.57 17.26 -14.85
CA ASP A 252 4.53 16.21 -13.83
C ASP A 252 4.18 14.85 -14.45
N ARG A 253 5.20 14.02 -14.70
CA ARG A 253 5.01 12.70 -15.34
C ARG A 253 4.29 11.71 -14.44
N ASP A 254 4.53 11.78 -13.13
CA ASP A 254 3.90 10.88 -12.16
C ASP A 254 2.38 11.13 -12.11
N LEU A 255 2.00 12.40 -11.99
CA LEU A 255 0.59 12.80 -11.94
C LEU A 255 -0.09 12.63 -13.31
N SER A 256 0.61 12.90 -14.41
CA SER A 256 0.10 12.61 -15.76
C SER A 256 -0.23 11.13 -15.93
N ARG A 257 0.63 10.23 -15.44
CA ARG A 257 0.41 8.78 -15.53
C ARG A 257 -0.83 8.33 -14.76
N ILE A 258 -1.10 8.94 -13.60
CA ILE A 258 -2.34 8.71 -12.84
C ILE A 258 -3.55 9.21 -13.63
N TYR A 259 -3.47 10.37 -14.27
CA TYR A 259 -4.55 10.88 -15.12
C TYR A 259 -4.84 10.01 -16.34
N ASP A 260 -3.84 9.30 -16.89
CA ASP A 260 -4.04 8.35 -17.98
C ASP A 260 -4.79 7.08 -17.54
N ALA A 261 -4.89 6.85 -16.22
CA ALA A 261 -5.47 5.65 -15.62
C ALA A 261 -6.85 5.87 -14.97
N ILE A 262 -7.47 7.04 -15.21
CA ILE A 262 -8.81 7.41 -14.74
C ILE A 262 -9.68 7.88 -15.91
N PRO A 263 -11.03 7.90 -15.79
CA PRO A 263 -11.87 8.42 -16.85
C PRO A 263 -11.79 9.95 -16.94
N VAL A 264 -12.11 10.44 -18.14
CA VAL A 264 -12.44 11.85 -18.33
C VAL A 264 -13.89 12.07 -17.93
N ILE A 265 -14.14 13.05 -17.06
CA ILE A 265 -15.48 13.39 -16.56
C ILE A 265 -16.09 14.55 -17.38
N PRO A 266 -17.41 14.54 -17.67
CA PRO A 266 -18.38 13.49 -17.31
C PRO A 266 -18.21 12.23 -18.16
N ILE A 267 -18.47 11.07 -17.54
CA ILE A 267 -18.58 9.81 -18.27
C ILE A 267 -19.77 9.90 -19.22
N ARG A 268 -19.55 9.51 -20.48
CA ARG A 268 -20.55 9.61 -21.55
C ARG A 268 -21.51 8.43 -21.55
#